data_AF-A0A3N5V7Q1-F1
#
_entry.id   AF-A0A3N5V7Q1-F1
#
_cell.length_a   1.000
_cell.length_b   1.000
_cell.length_c   1.000
_cell.angle_alpha   90.00
_cell.angle_beta   90.00
_cell.angle_gamma   90.00
#
_symmetry.space_group_name_H-M   'P 1'
#
loop_
_entity.id
_entity.type
_entity.pdbx_description
1 polymer ?
#
loop_
_entity_poly.entity_id
_entity_poly.type
_entity_poly.pdbx_seq_one_letter_code
_entity_poly.pdbx_strand_id
1 'polypeptide(L)'
;MLFTCPHCQTSLDVAPEHAGQTVQCPACNGKLKIPAGFADSAANQHPERKGWEEKDHANVNFVKSLAIGTGITIGFMLLMVPFRSGIGALFLNRGWVNYAETFLFCWGMTILVMKWRMIQHQQRATMIELFPARLGREINSDTVGAFIDNIYHVPITLRDSLIVNRIRKALELFESRPDNSEIATFLSTQSDIDANRSSGSYSLLKVFLWAIPILGFIGTVLGLSVAVGSLAMGDTGNPDALKS
;
A
#
# COMPACT_ATOMS: atom_id res chain seq x y z
N MET A 1 -23.32 27.49 -0.76
CA MET A 1 -24.37 27.93 0.16
C MET A 1 -25.69 28.08 -0.60
N LEU A 2 -26.69 27.25 -0.31
CA LEU A 2 -27.99 27.29 -1.01
C LEU A 2 -28.87 28.43 -0.49
N PHE A 3 -29.08 29.46 -1.30
CA PHE A 3 -30.02 30.56 -1.07
C PHE A 3 -31.21 30.42 -2.03
N THR A 4 -32.43 30.48 -1.49
CA THR A 4 -33.65 30.39 -2.31
C THR A 4 -34.04 31.78 -2.81
N CYS A 5 -34.11 31.94 -4.14
CA CYS A 5 -34.51 33.19 -4.75
C CYS A 5 -35.98 33.53 -4.40
N PRO A 6 -36.30 34.73 -3.89
CA PRO A 6 -37.67 35.12 -3.53
C PRO A 6 -38.60 35.29 -4.73
N HIS A 7 -38.05 35.42 -5.95
CA HIS A 7 -38.84 35.62 -7.17
C HIS A 7 -39.26 34.32 -7.85
N CYS A 8 -38.41 33.28 -7.82
CA CYS A 8 -38.64 32.04 -8.58
C CYS A 8 -38.48 30.76 -7.76
N GLN A 9 -38.20 30.89 -6.45
CA GLN A 9 -38.02 29.77 -5.51
C GLN A 9 -36.92 28.77 -5.90
N THR A 10 -36.07 29.11 -6.88
CA THR A 10 -34.92 28.30 -7.28
C THR A 10 -33.81 28.44 -6.22
N SER A 11 -33.23 27.30 -5.83
CA SER A 11 -32.09 27.25 -4.93
C SER A 11 -30.79 27.51 -5.69
N LEU A 12 -30.01 28.48 -5.23
CA LEU A 12 -28.77 28.94 -5.87
C LEU A 12 -27.61 28.73 -4.92
N ASP A 13 -26.53 28.11 -5.39
CA ASP A 13 -25.28 28.01 -4.65
C ASP A 13 -24.48 29.31 -4.79
N VAL A 14 -24.41 30.10 -3.72
CA VAL A 14 -23.72 31.40 -3.70
C VAL A 14 -22.40 31.29 -2.94
N ALA A 15 -21.32 31.76 -3.57
CA ALA A 15 -20.03 31.95 -2.94
C ALA A 15 -20.05 33.09 -1.90
N PRO A 16 -19.30 32.98 -0.79
CA PRO A 16 -19.31 33.95 0.31
C PRO A 16 -18.87 35.36 -0.09
N GLU A 17 -18.13 35.50 -1.19
CA GLU A 17 -17.70 36.79 -1.77
C GLU A 17 -18.86 37.63 -2.33
N HIS A 18 -20.03 37.02 -2.59
CA HIS A 18 -21.23 37.71 -3.04
C HIS A 18 -22.22 38.04 -1.91
N ALA A 19 -21.86 37.76 -0.65
CA ALA A 19 -22.66 38.15 0.50
C ALA A 19 -22.78 39.68 0.59
N GLY A 20 -24.01 40.20 0.63
CA GLY A 20 -24.28 41.64 0.64
C GLY A 20 -24.31 42.32 -0.74
N GLN A 21 -23.95 41.62 -1.82
CA GLN A 21 -24.02 42.15 -3.18
C GLN A 21 -25.39 41.91 -3.81
N THR A 22 -25.76 42.78 -4.75
CA THR A 22 -26.98 42.61 -5.56
C THR A 22 -26.59 41.88 -6.84
N VAL A 23 -27.00 40.62 -6.96
CA VAL A 23 -26.72 39.79 -8.14
C VAL A 23 -28.02 39.49 -8.89
N GLN A 24 -27.92 39.15 -10.17
CA GLN A 24 -29.07 38.74 -10.98
C GLN A 24 -29.26 37.22 -10.85
N CYS A 25 -30.49 36.79 -10.61
CA CYS A 25 -30.83 35.37 -10.55
C CYS A 25 -30.68 34.74 -11.94
N PRO A 26 -29.84 33.71 -12.14
CA PRO A 26 -29.69 33.07 -13.46
C PRO A 26 -30.95 32.36 -13.94
N ALA A 27 -31.87 32.00 -13.05
CA ALA A 27 -33.12 31.30 -13.39
C ALA A 27 -34.29 32.23 -13.80
N CYS A 28 -34.34 33.47 -13.31
CA CYS A 28 -35.48 34.37 -13.52
C CYS A 28 -35.09 35.80 -13.90
N ASN A 29 -33.78 36.09 -14.00
CA ASN A 29 -33.20 37.41 -14.23
C ASN A 29 -33.61 38.51 -13.23
N GLY A 30 -34.28 38.15 -12.14
CA GLY A 30 -34.65 39.06 -11.06
C GLY A 30 -33.43 39.53 -10.28
N LYS A 31 -33.39 40.83 -9.96
CA LYS A 31 -32.36 41.40 -9.08
C LYS A 31 -32.63 40.95 -7.65
N LEU A 32 -31.70 40.20 -7.06
CA LEU A 32 -31.82 39.70 -5.69
C LEU A 32 -30.69 40.27 -4.82
N LYS A 33 -31.04 40.68 -3.60
CA LYS A 33 -30.08 41.17 -2.62
C LYS A 33 -29.77 40.04 -1.63
N ILE A 34 -28.54 39.58 -1.62
CA ILE A 34 -28.10 38.52 -0.71
C ILE A 34 -27.90 39.15 0.68
N PRO A 35 -28.59 38.67 1.74
CA PRO A 35 -28.49 39.29 3.06
C PRO A 35 -27.04 39.25 3.57
N ALA A 36 -26.52 40.37 4.08
CA ALA A 36 -25.15 40.44 4.61
C ALA A 36 -24.95 39.53 5.85
N GLY A 37 -26.02 39.25 6.60
CA GLY A 37 -26.03 38.31 7.73
C GLY A 37 -26.25 36.83 7.34
N PHE A 38 -26.38 36.52 6.04
CA PHE A 38 -26.46 35.12 5.57
C PHE A 38 -25.13 34.37 5.76
N ALA A 39 -24.04 35.10 6.00
CA ALA A 39 -22.74 34.53 6.37
C ALA A 39 -22.76 33.85 7.74
N ASP A 40 -23.57 34.32 8.70
CA ASP A 40 -23.54 33.83 10.09
C ASP A 40 -24.62 32.79 10.41
N SER A 41 -25.71 32.73 9.64
CA SER A 41 -26.91 31.96 10.02
C SER A 41 -27.12 30.64 9.25
N ALA A 42 -26.20 30.27 8.35
CA ALA A 42 -26.28 29.03 7.58
C ALA A 42 -24.91 28.36 7.41
N ALA A 43 -24.07 28.41 8.45
CA ALA A 43 -23.03 27.41 8.59
C ALA A 43 -23.75 26.05 8.73
N ASN A 44 -23.84 25.30 7.62
CA ASN A 44 -23.93 23.85 7.73
C ASN A 44 -22.76 23.45 8.63
N GLN A 45 -23.06 23.12 9.88
CA GLN A 45 -22.10 22.77 10.92
C GLN A 45 -21.52 21.37 10.65
N HIS A 46 -21.21 21.04 9.40
CA HIS A 46 -20.40 19.89 9.11
C HIS A 46 -18.97 20.39 9.30
N PRO A 47 -18.26 19.98 10.37
CA PRO A 47 -16.89 20.43 10.60
C PRO A 47 -16.08 20.17 9.33
N GLU A 48 -15.20 21.10 8.95
CA GLU A 48 -14.31 20.91 7.80
C GLU A 48 -13.40 19.72 8.09
N ARG A 49 -13.84 18.54 7.66
CA ARG A 49 -13.20 17.25 7.90
C ARG A 49 -11.98 17.14 6.99
N LYS A 50 -10.82 17.51 7.50
CA LYS A 50 -9.55 17.31 6.79
C LYS A 50 -9.21 15.84 6.73
N GLY A 51 -9.11 15.30 5.52
CA GLY A 51 -8.55 13.97 5.29
C GLY A 51 -7.10 13.90 5.80
N TRP A 52 -6.70 12.73 6.28
CA TRP A 52 -5.31 12.47 6.68
C TRP A 52 -4.50 11.86 5.55
N GLU A 53 -3.18 12.00 5.62
CA GLU A 53 -2.25 11.35 4.69
C GLU A 53 -2.29 9.84 4.89
N GLU A 54 -2.58 9.10 3.82
CA GLU A 54 -2.69 7.65 3.84
C GLU A 54 -1.30 7.04 3.68
N LYS A 55 -0.81 6.28 4.67
CA LYS A 55 0.48 5.60 4.50
C LYS A 55 0.35 4.48 3.49
N ASP A 56 1.42 4.17 2.78
CA ASP A 56 1.45 3.02 1.87
C ASP A 56 1.33 1.70 2.66
N HIS A 57 0.17 1.07 2.52
CA HIS A 57 -0.21 -0.18 3.16
C HIS A 57 -0.03 -1.40 2.23
N ALA A 58 0.64 -1.24 1.09
CA ALA A 58 0.98 -2.35 0.18
C ALA A 58 2.49 -2.55 0.06
N ASN A 59 3.29 -1.48 -0.01
CA ASN A 59 4.73 -1.61 -0.22
C ASN A 59 5.54 -1.62 1.08
N VAL A 60 6.50 -2.52 1.15
CA VAL A 60 7.54 -2.49 2.17
C VAL A 60 8.56 -1.44 1.78
N ASN A 61 9.05 -0.66 2.73
CA ASN A 61 10.12 0.30 2.46
C ASN A 61 11.37 -0.45 1.94
N PHE A 62 11.74 -0.16 0.70
CA PHE A 62 12.83 -0.81 -0.02
C PHE A 62 14.15 -0.74 0.75
N VAL A 63 14.51 0.42 1.29
CA VAL A 63 15.77 0.61 2.02
C VAL A 63 15.79 -0.22 3.29
N LYS A 64 14.66 -0.31 4.00
CA LYS A 64 14.55 -1.14 5.21
C LYS A 64 14.69 -2.63 4.87
N SER A 65 14.00 -3.11 3.83
CA SER A 65 14.08 -4.53 3.45
C SER A 65 15.48 -4.90 2.96
N LEU A 66 16.14 -4.01 2.22
CA LEU A 66 17.51 -4.20 1.73
C LEU A 66 18.52 -4.22 2.88
N ALA A 67 18.43 -3.29 3.83
CA ALA A 67 19.34 -3.22 4.97
C ALA A 67 19.22 -4.48 5.85
N ILE A 68 17.98 -4.89 6.16
CA ILE A 68 17.72 -6.09 6.95
C ILE A 68 18.17 -7.35 6.19
N GLY A 69 17.84 -7.45 4.89
CA GLY A 69 18.23 -8.58 4.05
C GLY A 69 19.75 -8.73 3.96
N THR A 70 20.48 -7.63 3.78
CA THR A 70 21.95 -7.60 3.76
C THR A 70 22.52 -8.04 5.11
N GLY A 71 22.00 -7.50 6.22
CA GLY A 71 22.43 -7.89 7.56
C GLY A 71 22.21 -9.38 7.86
N ILE A 72 21.05 -9.92 7.47
CA ILE A 72 20.74 -11.36 7.61
C ILE A 72 21.69 -12.19 6.75
N THR A 73 21.97 -11.76 5.52
CA THR A 73 22.89 -12.47 4.61
C THR A 73 24.31 -12.54 5.20
N ILE A 74 24.84 -11.42 5.67
CA ILE A 74 26.16 -11.35 6.31
C ILE A 74 26.18 -12.24 7.56
N GLY A 75 25.16 -12.12 8.42
CA GLY A 75 25.04 -12.95 9.62
C GLY A 75 25.00 -14.45 9.30
N PHE A 76 24.25 -14.84 8.26
CA PHE A 76 24.19 -16.23 7.79
C PHE A 76 25.54 -16.72 7.27
N MET A 77 26.25 -15.91 6.48
CA MET A 77 27.59 -16.26 5.98
C MET A 77 28.61 -16.40 7.11
N LEU A 78 28.61 -15.48 8.08
CA LEU A 78 29.49 -15.53 9.25
C LEU A 78 29.22 -16.77 10.11
N LEU A 79 27.96 -17.13 10.29
CA LEU A 79 27.56 -18.33 11.02
C LEU A 79 28.03 -19.62 10.34
N MET A 80 28.23 -19.61 9.02
CA MET A 80 28.74 -20.76 8.26
C MET A 80 30.27 -20.90 8.28
N VAL A 81 31.02 -19.86 8.69
CA VAL A 81 32.50 -19.89 8.81
C VAL A 81 33.04 -21.02 9.70
N PRO A 82 32.48 -21.33 10.88
CA PRO A 82 32.96 -22.46 11.69
C PRO A 82 32.68 -23.83 11.06
N PHE A 83 31.72 -23.93 10.13
CA PHE A 83 31.28 -25.19 9.51
C PHE A 83 31.89 -25.42 8.12
N ARG A 84 33.14 -24.99 7.93
CA ARG A 84 33.86 -25.05 6.64
C ARG A 84 34.10 -26.45 6.06
N SER A 85 33.93 -27.52 6.83
CA SER A 85 34.17 -28.90 6.37
C SER A 85 32.93 -29.59 5.77
N GLY A 86 31.75 -29.00 5.88
CA GLY A 86 30.48 -29.60 5.43
C GLY A 86 29.64 -28.64 4.60
N ILE A 87 28.40 -28.40 5.03
CA ILE A 87 27.45 -27.51 4.35
C ILE A 87 28.03 -26.09 4.15
N GLY A 88 28.86 -25.61 5.09
CA GLY A 88 29.52 -24.32 4.95
C GLY A 88 30.47 -24.25 3.75
N ALA A 89 31.08 -25.38 3.33
CA ALA A 89 31.89 -25.42 2.12
C ALA A 89 31.06 -25.17 0.85
N LEU A 90 29.80 -25.63 0.83
CA LEU A 90 28.90 -25.41 -0.30
C LEU A 90 28.63 -23.92 -0.49
N PHE A 91 28.42 -23.18 0.61
CA PHE A 91 28.13 -21.75 0.57
C PHE A 91 29.38 -20.88 0.38
N LEU A 92 30.52 -21.24 0.97
CA LEU A 92 31.72 -20.40 0.99
C LEU A 92 32.69 -20.67 -0.18
N ASN A 93 32.78 -21.91 -0.69
CA ASN A 93 33.82 -22.28 -1.67
C ASN A 93 33.32 -22.35 -3.12
N ARG A 94 32.02 -22.17 -3.36
CA ARG A 94 31.38 -22.41 -4.67
C ARG A 94 31.30 -21.18 -5.58
N GLY A 95 31.97 -20.09 -5.19
CA GLY A 95 32.11 -18.86 -5.98
C GLY A 95 31.07 -17.79 -5.66
N TRP A 96 31.16 -16.68 -6.39
CA TRP A 96 30.34 -15.47 -6.17
C TRP A 96 28.85 -15.68 -6.42
N VAL A 97 28.49 -16.65 -7.29
CA VAL A 97 27.10 -16.97 -7.63
C VAL A 97 26.33 -17.40 -6.39
N ASN A 98 26.91 -18.24 -5.54
CA ASN A 98 26.23 -18.71 -4.33
C ASN A 98 26.00 -17.58 -3.32
N TYR A 99 26.94 -16.62 -3.24
CA TYR A 99 26.75 -15.41 -2.44
C TYR A 99 25.58 -14.57 -2.94
N ALA A 100 25.44 -14.42 -4.27
CA ALA A 100 24.32 -13.70 -4.86
C ALA A 100 22.98 -14.42 -4.64
N GLU A 101 22.92 -15.75 -4.79
CA GLU A 101 21.70 -16.55 -4.53
C GLU A 101 21.27 -16.47 -3.06
N THR A 102 22.22 -16.65 -2.14
CA THR A 102 21.96 -16.56 -0.70
C THR A 102 21.43 -15.17 -0.34
N PHE A 103 22.03 -14.12 -0.92
CA PHE A 103 21.56 -12.75 -0.73
C PHE A 103 20.13 -12.53 -1.24
N LEU A 104 19.82 -12.94 -2.48
CA LEU A 104 18.48 -12.81 -3.04
C LEU A 104 17.44 -13.61 -2.23
N PHE A 105 17.82 -14.80 -1.75
CA PHE A 105 16.99 -15.61 -0.87
C PHE A 105 16.70 -14.91 0.45
N CYS A 106 17.73 -14.46 1.17
CA CYS A 106 17.59 -13.77 2.45
C CYS A 106 16.80 -12.46 2.32
N TRP A 107 17.04 -11.69 1.25
CA TRP A 107 16.29 -10.47 0.99
C TRP A 107 14.83 -10.75 0.62
N GLY A 108 14.57 -11.75 -0.23
CA GLY A 108 13.21 -12.18 -0.56
C GLY A 108 12.43 -12.64 0.67
N MET A 109 13.06 -13.46 1.52
CA MET A 109 12.47 -13.89 2.79
C MET A 109 12.18 -12.71 3.73
N THR A 110 13.07 -11.73 3.79
CA THR A 110 12.85 -10.50 4.57
C THR A 110 11.60 -9.76 4.10
N ILE A 111 11.43 -9.57 2.79
CA ILE A 111 10.23 -8.92 2.23
C ILE A 111 8.97 -9.71 2.59
N LEU A 112 8.99 -11.03 2.46
CA LEU A 112 7.85 -11.89 2.79
C LEU A 112 7.48 -11.82 4.27
N VAL A 113 8.46 -11.87 5.18
CA VAL A 113 8.22 -11.76 6.63
C VAL A 113 7.66 -10.39 7.00
N MET A 114 8.20 -9.31 6.41
CA MET A 114 7.68 -7.96 6.64
C MET A 114 6.23 -7.84 6.17
N LYS A 115 5.92 -8.37 4.97
CA LYS A 115 4.54 -8.41 4.45
C LYS A 115 3.61 -9.23 5.33
N TRP A 116 4.06 -10.40 5.79
CA TRP A 116 3.30 -11.24 6.70
C TRP A 116 2.92 -10.49 7.97
N ARG A 117 3.88 -9.83 8.62
CA ARG A 117 3.61 -9.05 9.85
C ARG A 117 2.65 -7.90 9.60
N MET A 118 2.75 -7.26 8.44
CA MET A 118 1.89 -6.15 8.06
C MET A 118 0.44 -6.59 7.81
N ILE A 119 0.24 -7.70 7.11
CA ILE A 119 -1.08 -8.32 6.90
C ILE A 119 -1.70 -8.72 8.24
N GLN A 120 -0.91 -9.32 9.14
CA GLN A 120 -1.36 -9.68 10.48
C GLN A 120 -1.80 -8.44 11.30
N HIS A 121 -1.11 -7.31 11.14
CA HIS A 121 -1.52 -6.05 11.78
C HIS A 121 -2.85 -5.53 11.22
N GLN A 122 -3.04 -5.61 9.89
CA GLN A 122 -4.29 -5.20 9.25
C GLN A 122 -5.47 -6.10 9.62
N GLN A 123 -5.27 -7.42 9.72
CA GLN A 123 -6.31 -8.37 10.14
C GLN A 123 -6.88 -8.05 11.53
N ARG A 124 -6.05 -7.52 12.44
CA ARG A 124 -6.51 -7.07 13.75
C ARG A 124 -7.38 -5.82 13.70
N ALA A 125 -7.16 -4.94 12.73
CA ALA A 125 -7.99 -3.75 12.54
C ALA A 125 -9.38 -4.09 12.00
N THR A 126 -9.53 -5.17 11.25
CA THR A 126 -10.83 -5.65 10.74
C THR A 126 -11.78 -6.11 11.85
N MET A 127 -11.26 -6.50 13.02
CA MET A 127 -12.08 -6.96 14.15
C MET A 127 -12.74 -5.83 14.94
N ILE A 128 -12.61 -4.57 14.51
CA ILE A 128 -13.17 -3.43 15.21
C ILE A 128 -14.57 -3.13 14.71
N GLU A 129 -15.46 -2.88 15.67
CA GLU A 129 -16.83 -2.45 15.41
C GLU A 129 -16.84 -0.97 14.99
N LEU A 130 -16.65 -0.72 13.70
CA LEU A 130 -16.71 0.62 13.09
C LEU A 130 -18.12 1.23 13.11
N PHE A 131 -19.15 0.37 13.14
CA PHE A 131 -20.57 0.75 13.07
C PHE A 131 -21.27 0.37 14.37
N PRO A 132 -21.09 1.15 15.45
CA PRO A 132 -21.71 0.82 16.71
C PRO A 132 -23.23 0.97 16.61
N ALA A 133 -23.95 -0.06 17.06
CA ALA A 133 -25.41 -0.10 17.01
C ALA A 133 -26.12 1.09 17.70
N ARG A 134 -25.41 1.85 18.55
CA ARG A 134 -25.89 3.07 19.21
C ARG A 134 -26.17 4.25 18.27
N LEU A 135 -25.54 4.30 17.09
CA LEU A 135 -25.67 5.41 16.14
C LEU A 135 -26.87 5.23 15.18
N GLY A 136 -27.31 4.00 15.00
CA GLY A 136 -28.38 3.64 14.06
C GLY A 136 -28.14 2.26 13.48
N ARG A 137 -29.23 1.57 13.10
CA ARG A 137 -29.16 0.25 12.46
C ARG A 137 -29.00 0.33 10.94
N GLU A 138 -29.30 1.50 10.37
CA GLU A 138 -29.27 1.80 8.93
C GLU A 138 -28.57 3.14 8.71
N ILE A 139 -27.88 3.27 7.58
CA ILE A 139 -27.13 4.48 7.21
C ILE A 139 -28.01 5.28 6.26
N ASN A 140 -28.61 6.35 6.76
CA ASN A 140 -29.43 7.29 6.00
C ASN A 140 -28.79 8.69 5.97
N SER A 141 -29.28 9.57 5.09
CA SER A 141 -28.80 10.96 4.94
C SER A 141 -28.74 11.73 6.25
N ASP A 142 -29.64 11.43 7.19
CA ASP A 142 -29.73 12.13 8.47
C ASP A 142 -28.72 11.61 9.51
N THR A 143 -28.27 10.37 9.35
CA THR A 143 -27.42 9.67 10.34
C THR A 143 -25.96 9.56 9.91
N VAL A 144 -25.67 9.68 8.61
CA VAL A 144 -24.33 9.49 8.03
C VAL A 144 -23.27 10.39 8.68
N GLY A 145 -23.63 11.64 9.00
CA GLY A 145 -22.72 12.59 9.65
C GLY A 145 -22.20 12.07 10.98
N ALA A 146 -23.06 11.47 11.81
CA ALA A 146 -22.68 10.92 13.10
C ALA A 146 -21.78 9.67 12.98
N PHE A 147 -21.95 8.87 11.92
CA PHE A 147 -21.05 7.76 11.60
C PHE A 147 -19.66 8.25 11.19
N ILE A 148 -19.59 9.30 10.36
CA ILE A 148 -18.31 9.88 9.96
C ILE A 148 -17.58 10.44 11.19
N ASP A 149 -18.27 11.19 12.06
CA ASP A 149 -17.64 11.74 13.27
C ASP A 149 -17.11 10.64 14.20
N ASN A 150 -17.83 9.52 14.33
CA ASN A 150 -17.33 8.35 15.08
C ASN A 150 -16.03 7.79 14.49
N ILE A 151 -15.87 7.79 13.17
CA ILE A 151 -14.62 7.36 12.51
C ILE A 151 -13.46 8.31 12.85
N TYR A 152 -13.71 9.63 12.91
CA TYR A 152 -12.68 10.60 13.29
C TYR A 152 -12.21 10.45 14.75
N HIS A 153 -13.03 9.86 15.63
CA HIS A 153 -12.67 9.55 17.02
C HIS A 153 -11.83 8.28 17.18
N VAL A 154 -11.68 7.46 16.14
CA VAL A 154 -10.85 6.25 16.16
C VAL A 154 -9.36 6.62 16.36
N PRO A 155 -8.56 5.81 17.09
CA PRO A 155 -7.13 6.08 17.27
C PRO A 155 -6.37 6.17 15.93
N ILE A 156 -5.32 7.00 15.89
CA ILE A 156 -4.54 7.27 14.68
C ILE A 156 -3.89 6.01 14.08
N THR A 157 -3.53 5.03 14.92
CA THR A 157 -2.97 3.75 14.48
C THR A 157 -3.95 2.91 13.67
N LEU A 158 -5.25 3.15 13.86
CA LEU A 158 -6.34 2.41 13.24
C LEU A 158 -6.88 3.12 11.99
N ARG A 159 -6.80 4.46 11.98
CA ARG A 159 -7.07 5.28 10.79
C ARG A 159 -6.18 4.92 9.60
N ASP A 160 -5.01 4.33 9.85
CA ASP A 160 -4.08 3.88 8.82
C ASP A 160 -4.50 2.56 8.13
N SER A 161 -5.62 1.95 8.55
CA SER A 161 -6.12 0.72 7.93
C SER A 161 -6.93 1.00 6.66
N LEU A 162 -6.76 0.11 5.67
CA LEU A 162 -7.49 0.14 4.40
C LEU A 162 -9.01 0.22 4.59
N ILE A 163 -9.55 -0.57 5.52
CA ILE A 163 -10.98 -0.66 5.77
C ILE A 163 -11.54 0.66 6.32
N VAL A 164 -10.83 1.31 7.26
CA VAL A 164 -11.26 2.59 7.86
C VAL A 164 -11.25 3.71 6.82
N ASN A 165 -10.18 3.80 6.01
CA ASN A 165 -10.08 4.80 4.94
C ASN A 165 -11.15 4.62 3.87
N ARG A 166 -11.40 3.39 3.45
CA ARG A 166 -12.43 3.07 2.46
C ARG A 166 -13.83 3.38 2.96
N ILE A 167 -14.15 3.00 4.20
CA ILE A 167 -15.45 3.30 4.84
C ILE A 167 -15.63 4.82 4.97
N ARG A 168 -14.61 5.55 5.44
CA ARG A 168 -14.66 7.01 5.54
C ARG A 168 -15.02 7.66 4.20
N LYS A 169 -14.24 7.35 3.15
CA LYS A 169 -14.47 7.93 1.81
C LYS A 169 -15.85 7.59 1.26
N ALA A 170 -16.34 6.37 1.51
CA ALA A 170 -17.66 5.95 1.08
C ALA A 170 -18.78 6.69 1.82
N LEU A 171 -18.63 6.94 3.12
CA LEU A 171 -19.60 7.72 3.91
C LEU A 171 -19.56 9.20 3.56
N GLU A 172 -18.37 9.79 3.39
CA GLU A 172 -18.20 11.17 2.91
C GLU A 172 -18.84 11.35 1.51
N LEU A 173 -18.71 10.34 0.63
CA LEU A 173 -19.40 10.32 -0.65
C LEU A 173 -20.92 10.24 -0.49
N PHE A 174 -21.43 9.35 0.38
CA PHE A 174 -22.87 9.21 0.66
C PHE A 174 -23.50 10.47 1.24
N GLU A 175 -22.79 11.15 2.14
CA GLU A 175 -23.22 12.42 2.73
C GLU A 175 -23.41 13.51 1.66
N SER A 176 -22.53 13.52 0.64
CA SER A 176 -22.64 14.46 -0.48
C SER A 176 -23.64 14.02 -1.57
N ARG A 177 -23.77 12.72 -1.80
CA ARG A 177 -24.57 12.09 -2.86
C ARG A 177 -25.19 10.79 -2.32
N PRO A 178 -26.45 10.83 -1.86
CA PRO A 178 -27.13 9.66 -1.29
C PRO A 178 -27.61 8.70 -2.40
N ASP A 179 -26.68 8.08 -3.14
CA ASP A 179 -26.95 7.06 -4.14
C ASP A 179 -26.17 5.76 -3.82
N ASN A 180 -26.92 4.71 -3.49
CA ASN A 180 -26.39 3.39 -3.16
C ASN A 180 -25.64 2.73 -4.34
N SER A 181 -26.07 3.00 -5.58
CA SER A 181 -25.44 2.46 -6.79
C SER A 181 -24.06 3.08 -7.03
N GLU A 182 -23.96 4.40 -6.86
CA GLU A 182 -22.70 5.16 -6.98
C GLU A 182 -21.68 4.70 -5.92
N ILE A 183 -22.12 4.49 -4.68
CA ILE A 183 -21.26 4.01 -3.59
C ILE A 183 -20.83 2.57 -3.81
N ALA A 184 -21.73 1.68 -4.23
CA ALA A 184 -21.37 0.30 -4.54
C ALA A 184 -20.30 0.24 -5.64
N THR A 185 -20.46 1.07 -6.68
CA THR A 185 -19.48 1.19 -7.77
C THR A 185 -18.15 1.74 -7.24
N PHE A 186 -18.17 2.82 -6.47
CA PHE A 186 -16.97 3.40 -5.85
C PHE A 186 -16.22 2.40 -4.96
N LEU A 187 -16.96 1.68 -4.11
CA LEU A 187 -16.43 0.64 -3.23
C LEU A 187 -15.82 -0.52 -4.03
N SER A 188 -16.45 -0.94 -5.13
CA SER A 188 -15.89 -1.97 -6.02
C SER A 188 -14.58 -1.49 -6.64
N THR A 189 -14.57 -0.30 -7.24
CA THR A 189 -13.37 0.28 -7.84
C THR A 189 -12.23 0.43 -6.83
N GLN A 190 -12.50 0.89 -5.61
CA GLN A 190 -11.48 0.95 -4.55
C GLN A 190 -10.95 -0.44 -4.20
N SER A 191 -11.81 -1.46 -4.12
CA SER A 191 -11.36 -2.85 -3.91
C SER A 191 -10.40 -3.32 -4.98
N ASP A 192 -10.70 -3.04 -6.26
CA ASP A 192 -9.87 -3.44 -7.39
C ASP A 192 -8.52 -2.70 -7.38
N ILE A 193 -8.52 -1.42 -7.02
CA ILE A 193 -7.29 -0.62 -6.88
C ILE A 193 -6.41 -1.21 -5.76
N ASP A 194 -6.99 -1.50 -4.60
CA ASP A 194 -6.26 -2.07 -3.46
C ASP A 194 -5.73 -3.47 -3.76
N ALA A 195 -6.52 -4.31 -4.46
CA ALA A 195 -6.12 -5.62 -4.93
C ALA A 195 -4.95 -5.55 -5.92
N ASN A 196 -5.02 -4.62 -6.88
CA ASN A 196 -3.96 -4.39 -7.86
C ASN A 196 -2.68 -3.86 -7.19
N ARG A 197 -2.79 -2.96 -6.21
CA ARG A 197 -1.64 -2.51 -5.41
C ARG A 197 -1.01 -3.65 -4.63
N SER A 198 -1.82 -4.50 -4.00
CA SER A 198 -1.35 -5.69 -3.28
C SER A 198 -0.62 -6.65 -4.23
N SER A 199 -1.18 -6.97 -5.39
CA SER A 199 -0.53 -7.81 -6.40
C SER A 199 0.76 -7.19 -6.95
N GLY A 200 0.75 -5.89 -7.23
CA GLY A 200 1.90 -5.14 -7.74
C GLY A 200 3.07 -5.09 -6.76
N SER A 201 2.79 -5.06 -5.45
CA SER A 201 3.81 -5.04 -4.40
C SER A 201 4.72 -6.28 -4.35
N TYR A 202 4.34 -7.37 -5.04
CA TYR A 202 5.16 -8.59 -5.20
C TYR A 202 6.07 -8.55 -6.44
N SER A 203 6.08 -7.46 -7.21
CA SER A 203 6.88 -7.34 -8.45
C SER A 203 8.36 -7.68 -8.23
N LEU A 204 8.98 -7.12 -7.17
CA LEU A 204 10.39 -7.38 -6.84
C LEU A 204 10.65 -8.87 -6.52
N LEU A 205 9.74 -9.52 -5.81
CA LEU A 205 9.84 -10.95 -5.51
C LEU A 205 9.73 -11.82 -6.79
N LYS A 206 8.87 -11.42 -7.75
CA LYS A 206 8.79 -12.08 -9.05
C LYS A 206 10.12 -11.98 -9.83
N VAL A 207 10.80 -10.83 -9.74
CA VAL A 207 12.14 -10.67 -10.33
C VAL A 207 13.15 -11.63 -9.68
N PHE A 208 13.12 -11.79 -8.35
CA PHE A 208 14.00 -12.75 -7.66
C PHE A 208 13.72 -14.19 -8.09
N LEU A 209 12.45 -14.58 -8.20
CA LEU A 209 12.05 -15.91 -8.68
C LEU A 209 12.53 -16.20 -10.11
N TRP A 210 12.66 -15.17 -10.95
CA TRP A 210 13.24 -15.29 -12.28
C TRP A 210 14.78 -15.30 -12.29
N ALA A 211 15.40 -14.48 -11.42
CA ALA A 211 16.85 -14.33 -11.37
C ALA A 211 17.58 -15.54 -10.76
N ILE A 212 17.02 -16.16 -9.71
CA ILE A 212 17.68 -17.27 -8.99
C ILE A 212 17.95 -18.47 -9.91
N PRO A 213 17.01 -18.97 -10.75
CA PRO A 213 17.30 -20.07 -11.67
C PRO A 213 18.38 -19.76 -12.70
N ILE A 214 18.44 -18.52 -13.19
CA ILE A 214 19.43 -18.08 -14.17
C ILE A 214 20.82 -18.04 -13.51
N LEU A 215 20.91 -17.48 -12.30
CA LEU A 215 22.14 -17.49 -11.51
C LEU A 215 22.59 -18.93 -11.23
N GLY A 216 21.68 -19.81 -10.85
CA GLY A 216 21.99 -21.22 -10.59
C GLY A 216 22.53 -21.94 -11.82
N PHE A 217 21.94 -21.69 -13.00
CA PHE A 217 22.47 -22.20 -14.26
C PHE A 217 23.88 -21.66 -14.57
N ILE A 218 24.13 -20.38 -14.33
CA ILE A 218 25.47 -19.79 -14.50
C ILE A 218 26.47 -20.47 -13.54
N GLY A 219 26.07 -20.69 -12.28
CA GLY A 219 26.90 -21.35 -11.27
C GLY A 219 27.26 -22.79 -11.65
N THR A 220 26.32 -23.55 -12.20
CA THR A 220 26.59 -24.93 -12.66
C THR A 220 27.51 -24.95 -13.88
N VAL A 221 27.29 -24.07 -14.87
CA VAL A 221 28.17 -23.96 -16.05
C VAL A 221 29.60 -23.61 -15.64
N LEU A 222 29.79 -22.62 -14.76
CA LEU A 222 31.10 -22.26 -14.24
C LEU A 222 31.78 -23.43 -13.51
N GLY A 223 31.03 -24.17 -12.68
CA GLY A 223 31.54 -25.35 -11.98
C GLY A 223 32.00 -26.45 -12.94
N LEU A 224 31.23 -26.72 -13.99
CA LEU A 224 31.58 -27.69 -15.03
C LEU A 224 32.79 -27.24 -15.85
N SER A 225 32.86 -25.95 -16.23
CA SER A 225 34.01 -25.41 -16.99
C SER A 225 35.32 -25.55 -16.23
N VAL A 226 35.32 -25.27 -14.92
CA VAL A 226 36.51 -25.46 -14.06
C VAL A 226 36.89 -26.94 -13.96
N ALA A 227 35.91 -27.83 -13.76
CA ALA A 227 36.16 -29.27 -13.68
C ALA A 227 36.78 -29.81 -14.99
N VAL A 228 36.22 -29.48 -16.15
CA VAL A 228 36.76 -29.90 -17.46
C VAL A 228 38.14 -29.29 -17.73
N GLY A 229 38.35 -28.01 -17.40
CA GLY A 229 39.66 -27.38 -17.55
C GLY A 229 40.75 -28.03 -16.68
N SER A 230 40.40 -28.46 -15.47
CA SER A 230 41.33 -29.16 -14.58
C SER A 230 41.76 -30.53 -15.11
N LEU A 231 40.85 -31.26 -15.76
CA LEU A 231 41.15 -32.54 -16.41
C LEU A 231 42.09 -32.36 -17.60
N ALA A 232 41.85 -31.35 -18.45
CA ALA A 232 42.69 -31.06 -19.61
C ALA A 232 44.12 -30.64 -19.23
N MET A 233 44.30 -29.96 -18.09
CA MET A 233 45.62 -29.56 -17.58
C MET A 233 46.33 -30.69 -16.82
N GLY A 234 45.58 -31.58 -16.15
CA GLY A 234 46.14 -32.71 -15.39
C GLY A 234 46.73 -33.81 -16.28
N ASP A 235 46.20 -34.00 -17.48
CA ASP A 235 46.64 -35.04 -18.43
C ASP A 235 47.91 -34.64 -19.23
N THR A 236 48.27 -33.36 -19.25
CA THR A 236 49.44 -32.85 -19.99
C THR A 236 50.68 -32.62 -19.12
N GLY A 237 50.56 -32.82 -17.80
CA GLY A 237 51.60 -32.47 -16.82
C GLY A 237 52.59 -33.59 -16.45
N ASN A 238 52.44 -34.82 -16.92
CA ASN A 238 53.37 -35.91 -16.58
C ASN A 238 53.58 -36.93 -17.72
N PRO A 239 54.46 -36.64 -18.70
CA PRO A 239 54.82 -37.62 -19.74
C PRO A 239 55.54 -38.86 -19.19
N ASP A 240 55.97 -38.86 -17.92
CA ASP A 240 56.67 -39.98 -17.29
C ASP A 240 55.74 -41.00 -16.61
N ALA A 241 54.43 -40.72 -16.47
CA ALA A 241 53.45 -41.68 -15.92
C ALA A 241 53.05 -42.81 -16.89
N LEU A 242 53.45 -42.72 -18.16
CA LEU A 242 53.16 -43.72 -19.20
C LEU A 242 54.32 -44.72 -19.42
N LYS A 243 55.36 -44.67 -18.59
CA LYS A 243 56.49 -45.62 -18.61
C LYS A 243 56.69 -46.28 -17.25
N SER A 244 55.71 -47.07 -16.81
CA SER A 244 55.91 -48.16 -15.84
C SER A 244 54.74 -49.13 -15.88
#